data_AF-A0A1W9RA74-F1
#
_entry.id   AF-A0A1W9RA74-F1
#
_cell.length_a   1.000
_cell.length_b   1.000
_cell.length_c   1.000
_cell.angle_alpha   90.00
_cell.angle_beta   90.00
_cell.angle_gamma   90.00
#
_symmetry.space_group_name_H-M   'P 1'
#
loop_
_entity.id
_entity.type
_entity.pdbx_description
1 polymer ?
#
loop_
_entity_poly.entity_id
_entity_poly.type
_entity_poly.pdbx_seq_one_letter_code
_entity_poly.pdbx_strand_id
1 'polypeptide(L)'
;MKIKYFFILILFSLICYGNSLKGEFVWDDFFLIVNNPLIKDFKNLAKIFSTEILPSTGYYRPLQITSYFLDYHFYHLNPAGYHLTNILLHIFNSVLVLFILYHCSKNIFISFSTSLFFLTAPFHTEAVTFISARADLLFAFFLLFSFYFYIKEKYFFSFLFFSGALFSKEVALIFPFLLIFYDLCFQKELVKKKRIYLFFLLGAVYYSFSCRPSYGKKAYI
;
A
#
# COMPACT_ATOMS: atom_id res chain seq x y z
N MET A 1 -24.31 5.42 -0.02
CA MET A 1 -23.74 5.10 1.32
C MET A 1 -23.91 6.31 2.23
N LYS A 2 -24.29 6.12 3.49
CA LYS A 2 -24.49 7.23 4.44
C LYS A 2 -23.15 7.65 5.07
N ILE A 3 -22.97 8.95 5.34
CA ILE A 3 -21.74 9.50 5.92
C ILE A 3 -21.35 8.86 7.26
N LYS A 4 -22.35 8.39 8.04
CA LYS A 4 -22.15 7.76 9.34
C LYS A 4 -21.20 6.55 9.31
N TYR A 5 -21.15 5.78 8.21
CA TYR A 5 -20.29 4.60 8.13
C TYR A 5 -18.80 4.98 8.18
N PHE A 6 -18.42 6.09 7.53
CA PHE A 6 -17.05 6.58 7.55
C PHE A 6 -16.64 7.05 8.95
N PHE A 7 -17.52 7.80 9.63
CA PHE A 7 -17.27 8.22 11.02
C PHE A 7 -17.09 7.03 11.96
N ILE A 8 -17.88 5.96 11.80
CA ILE A 8 -17.73 4.75 12.63
C ILE A 8 -16.38 4.08 12.35
N LEU A 9 -15.96 3.93 11.08
CA LEU A 9 -14.65 3.35 10.75
C LEU A 9 -13.50 4.18 11.34
N ILE A 10 -13.57 5.51 11.23
CA ILE A 10 -12.57 6.42 11.83
C ILE A 10 -12.53 6.24 13.35
N LEU A 11 -13.69 6.26 14.01
CA LEU A 11 -13.78 6.12 15.47
C LEU A 11 -13.18 4.80 15.94
N PHE A 12 -13.55 3.68 15.32
CA PHE A 12 -13.02 2.36 15.69
C PHE A 12 -11.53 2.23 15.38
N SER A 13 -11.03 2.87 14.32
CA SER A 13 -9.59 2.89 14.03
C SER A 13 -8.81 3.60 15.12
N LEU A 14 -9.31 4.75 15.59
CA LEU A 14 -8.69 5.49 16.68
C LEU A 14 -8.78 4.73 18.01
N ILE A 15 -9.86 3.99 18.27
CA ILE A 15 -9.97 3.13 19.46
C ILE A 15 -8.93 2.00 19.40
N CYS A 16 -8.81 1.31 18.27
CA CYS A 16 -7.93 0.14 18.14
C CYS A 16 -6.44 0.51 18.06
N TYR A 17 -6.10 1.60 17.37
CA TYR A 17 -4.72 1.93 17.01
C TYR A 17 -4.25 3.29 17.50
N GLY A 18 -5.13 4.13 18.07
CA GLY A 18 -4.77 5.48 18.52
C GLY A 18 -3.72 5.50 19.64
N ASN A 19 -3.60 4.42 20.42
CA ASN A 19 -2.53 4.26 21.40
C ASN A 19 -1.13 4.21 20.73
N SER A 20 -1.03 3.75 19.48
CA SER A 20 0.24 3.70 18.74
C SER A 20 0.82 5.09 18.46
N LEU A 21 0.02 6.16 18.51
CA LEU A 21 0.53 7.54 18.39
C LEU A 21 1.52 7.92 19.50
N LYS A 22 1.54 7.18 20.60
CA LYS A 22 2.50 7.34 21.70
C LYS A 22 3.72 6.42 21.56
N GLY A 23 3.81 5.66 20.47
CA GLY A 23 4.91 4.78 20.16
C GLY A 23 6.17 5.53 19.74
N GLU A 24 7.31 4.84 19.85
CA GLU A 24 8.61 5.33 19.42
C GLU A 24 9.06 4.58 18.17
N PHE A 25 10.12 5.08 17.52
CA PHE A 25 10.78 4.34 16.44
C PHE A 25 11.40 3.05 16.99
N VAL A 26 11.19 1.94 16.29
CA VAL A 26 11.71 0.62 16.67
C VAL A 26 12.29 -0.13 15.47
N TRP A 27 13.26 -1.00 15.72
CA TRP A 27 13.84 -1.90 14.72
C TRP A 27 14.22 -1.20 13.40
N ASP A 28 13.60 -1.61 12.29
CA ASP A 28 13.87 -1.11 10.94
C ASP A 28 13.61 0.40 10.80
N ASP A 29 12.81 1.01 11.68
CA ASP A 29 12.54 2.45 11.66
C ASP A 29 13.83 3.27 11.78
N PHE A 30 14.80 2.78 12.55
CA PHE A 30 16.09 3.45 12.70
C PHE A 30 16.86 3.50 11.38
N PHE A 31 16.84 2.40 10.63
CA PHE A 31 17.53 2.32 9.35
C PHE A 31 16.76 3.05 8.24
N LEU A 32 15.45 2.83 8.16
CA LEU A 32 14.60 3.35 7.09
C LEU A 32 14.27 4.83 7.25
N ILE A 33 14.28 5.36 8.47
CA ILE A 33 13.81 6.70 8.78
C ILE A 33 14.89 7.51 9.51
N VAL A 34 15.25 7.13 10.73
CA VAL A 34 16.08 7.97 11.62
C VAL A 34 17.46 8.24 11.02
N ASN A 35 18.11 7.19 10.53
CA ASN A 35 19.47 7.22 9.99
C ASN A 35 19.50 7.30 8.47
N ASN A 36 18.35 7.44 7.80
CA ASN A 36 18.28 7.45 6.34
C ASN A 36 18.53 8.88 5.79
N PRO A 37 19.67 9.16 5.12
CA PRO A 37 19.92 10.47 4.54
C PRO A 37 19.04 10.77 3.31
N LEU A 38 18.50 9.73 2.64
CA LEU A 38 17.70 9.90 1.42
C LEU A 38 16.41 10.68 1.67
N ILE A 39 15.85 10.59 2.87
CA ILE A 39 14.55 11.20 3.19
C ILE A 39 14.67 12.65 3.68
N LYS A 40 15.88 13.14 3.97
CA LYS A 40 16.11 14.41 4.68
C LYS A 40 16.31 15.63 3.78
N ASP A 41 16.68 15.42 2.52
CA ASP A 41 16.96 16.51 1.56
C ASP A 41 16.16 16.29 0.26
N PHE A 42 15.45 17.32 -0.20
CA PHE A 42 14.72 17.35 -1.47
C PHE A 42 15.59 16.96 -2.67
N LYS A 43 16.90 17.22 -2.65
CA LYS A 43 17.82 16.81 -3.71
C LYS A 43 17.86 15.29 -3.92
N ASN A 44 17.54 14.52 -2.88
CA ASN A 44 17.53 13.06 -2.94
C ASN A 44 16.23 12.49 -3.51
N LEU A 45 15.20 13.30 -3.80
CA LEU A 45 13.89 12.81 -4.26
C LEU A 45 14.01 11.94 -5.54
N ALA A 46 14.78 12.40 -6.53
CA ALA A 46 15.02 11.60 -7.74
C ALA A 46 15.83 10.33 -7.45
N LYS A 47 16.74 10.38 -6.46
CA LYS A 47 17.60 9.26 -6.07
C LYS A 47 16.78 8.12 -5.46
N ILE A 48 15.66 8.40 -4.78
CA ILE A 48 14.75 7.39 -4.21
C ILE A 48 14.31 6.37 -5.28
N PHE A 49 14.01 6.82 -6.50
CA PHE A 49 13.57 5.96 -7.61
C PHE A 49 14.71 5.21 -8.33
N SER A 50 15.92 5.26 -7.78
CA SER A 50 17.11 4.57 -8.33
C SER A 50 17.88 3.77 -7.29
N THR A 51 17.35 3.71 -6.06
CA THR A 51 18.00 3.10 -4.90
C THR A 51 17.15 1.96 -4.35
N GLU A 52 17.81 0.89 -3.93
CA GLU A 52 17.17 -0.20 -3.19
C GLU A 52 16.85 0.25 -1.76
N ILE A 53 15.82 -0.32 -1.15
CA ILE A 53 15.45 0.04 0.22
C ILE A 53 16.49 -0.43 1.24
N LEU A 54 17.11 -1.59 0.99
CA LEU A 54 18.26 -2.09 1.74
C LEU A 54 19.35 -2.45 0.72
N PRO A 55 20.62 -2.07 0.93
CA PRO A 55 21.68 -2.38 -0.01
C PRO A 55 21.81 -3.89 -0.24
N SER A 56 21.93 -4.28 -1.52
CA SER A 56 22.21 -5.65 -1.94
C SER A 56 21.09 -6.66 -1.64
N THR A 57 19.87 -6.21 -1.36
CA THR A 57 18.71 -7.11 -1.21
C THR A 57 17.90 -7.24 -2.49
N GLY A 58 18.04 -6.31 -3.44
CA GLY A 58 17.17 -6.24 -4.62
C GLY A 58 15.74 -5.78 -4.29
N TYR A 59 15.46 -5.35 -3.06
CA TYR A 59 14.15 -4.82 -2.70
C TYR A 59 14.01 -3.37 -3.18
N TYR A 60 13.17 -3.17 -4.19
CA TYR A 60 12.92 -1.86 -4.79
C TYR A 60 11.54 -1.32 -4.39
N ARG A 61 11.48 -0.48 -3.34
CA ARG A 61 10.22 0.05 -2.78
C ARG A 61 10.24 1.58 -2.68
N PRO A 62 10.32 2.30 -3.82
CA PRO A 62 10.50 3.75 -3.82
C PRO A 62 9.30 4.50 -3.22
N LEU A 63 8.06 3.98 -3.30
CA LEU A 63 6.91 4.66 -2.70
C LEU A 63 6.89 4.56 -1.18
N GLN A 64 7.44 3.48 -0.61
CA GLN A 64 7.65 3.40 0.83
C GLN A 64 8.61 4.50 1.29
N ILE A 65 9.78 4.62 0.66
CA ILE A 65 10.78 5.65 0.98
C ILE A 65 10.21 7.07 0.72
N THR A 66 9.47 7.26 -0.37
CA THR A 66 8.81 8.54 -0.69
C THR A 66 7.80 8.93 0.39
N SER A 67 7.06 7.97 0.95
CA SER A 67 6.15 8.26 2.07
C SER A 67 6.89 8.70 3.33
N TYR A 68 8.05 8.13 3.64
CA TYR A 68 8.89 8.57 4.75
C TYR A 68 9.55 9.92 4.48
N PHE A 69 9.91 10.20 3.23
CA PHE A 69 10.36 11.52 2.79
C PHE A 69 9.28 12.58 3.07
N LEU A 70 8.03 12.34 2.68
CA LEU A 70 6.94 13.28 2.95
C LEU A 70 6.73 13.46 4.45
N ASP A 71 6.64 12.37 5.21
CA ASP A 71 6.46 12.44 6.66
C ASP A 71 7.62 13.18 7.35
N TYR A 72 8.87 12.99 6.91
CA TYR A 72 10.01 13.71 7.48
C TYR A 72 9.91 15.22 7.27
N HIS A 73 9.36 15.67 6.14
CA HIS A 73 9.21 17.10 5.86
C HIS A 73 8.01 17.73 6.59
N PHE A 74 7.03 16.93 7.03
CA PHE A 74 5.90 17.41 7.83
C PHE A 74 6.12 17.25 9.35
N TYR A 75 6.80 16.19 9.77
CA TYR A 75 6.87 15.75 11.17
C TYR A 75 8.30 15.59 11.69
N HIS A 76 9.32 15.71 10.83
CA HIS A 76 10.73 15.44 11.16
C HIS A 76 10.90 14.06 11.82
N LEU A 77 11.57 13.96 12.97
CA LEU A 77 11.75 12.71 13.71
C LEU A 77 10.72 12.56 14.83
N ASN A 78 9.49 13.06 14.64
CA ASN A 78 8.39 12.81 15.56
C ASN A 78 7.61 11.53 15.14
N PRO A 79 7.75 10.40 15.86
CA PRO A 79 7.13 9.13 15.48
C PRO A 79 5.61 9.18 15.44
N ALA A 80 4.96 10.07 16.21
CA ALA A 80 3.51 10.21 16.23
C ALA A 80 2.93 10.54 14.84
N GLY A 81 3.64 11.36 14.05
CA GLY A 81 3.22 11.69 12.67
C GLY A 81 3.27 10.49 11.74
N TYR A 82 4.26 9.61 11.91
CA TYR A 82 4.40 8.40 11.12
C TYR A 82 3.34 7.35 11.47
N HIS A 83 3.03 7.17 12.75
CA HIS A 83 1.91 6.33 13.19
C HIS A 83 0.58 6.88 12.68
N LEU A 84 0.39 8.21 12.69
CA LEU A 84 -0.81 8.84 12.13
C LEU A 84 -0.97 8.52 10.64
N THR A 85 0.09 8.64 9.84
CA THR A 85 0.07 8.27 8.41
C THR A 85 -0.33 6.80 8.21
N ASN A 86 0.17 5.88 9.04
CA ASN A 86 -0.24 4.46 8.98
C ASN A 86 -1.73 4.27 9.31
N ILE A 87 -2.21 4.89 10.39
CA ILE A 87 -3.63 4.82 10.79
C ILE A 87 -4.52 5.35 9.66
N LEU A 88 -4.16 6.49 9.05
CA LEU A 88 -4.91 7.07 7.94
C LEU A 88 -4.94 6.14 6.72
N LEU A 89 -3.80 5.55 6.34
CA LEU A 89 -3.75 4.57 5.26
C LEU A 89 -4.65 3.37 5.54
N HIS A 90 -4.66 2.85 6.77
CA HIS A 90 -5.52 1.74 7.14
C HIS A 90 -7.01 2.09 7.07
N ILE A 91 -7.40 3.29 7.53
CA ILE A 91 -8.77 3.80 7.38
C ILE A 91 -9.17 3.86 5.90
N PHE A 92 -8.30 4.40 5.04
CA PHE A 92 -8.56 4.43 3.60
C PHE A 92 -8.71 3.02 3.01
N ASN A 93 -7.87 2.08 3.41
CA ASN A 93 -7.95 0.69 2.99
C ASN A 93 -9.30 0.06 3.39
N SER A 94 -9.73 0.23 4.64
CA SER A 94 -11.03 -0.26 5.10
C SER A 94 -12.20 0.37 4.35
N VAL A 95 -12.12 1.67 4.03
CA VAL A 95 -13.13 2.35 3.21
C VAL A 95 -13.17 1.81 1.78
N LEU A 96 -12.03 1.52 1.16
CA LEU A 96 -11.97 0.88 -0.16
C LEU A 96 -12.58 -0.52 -0.13
N VAL A 97 -12.28 -1.32 0.91
CA VAL A 97 -12.91 -2.62 1.13
C VAL A 97 -14.43 -2.49 1.20
N LEU A 98 -14.96 -1.50 1.93
CA LEU A 98 -16.40 -1.22 1.99
C LEU A 98 -16.98 -0.94 0.59
N PHE A 99 -16.33 -0.10 -0.21
CA PHE A 99 -16.80 0.23 -1.55
C PHE A 99 -16.77 -0.96 -2.51
N ILE A 100 -15.70 -1.76 -2.48
CA ILE A 100 -15.53 -2.95 -3.32
C ILE A 100 -16.60 -3.99 -2.95
N LEU A 101 -16.74 -4.31 -1.66
CA LEU A 101 -17.72 -5.29 -1.19
C LEU A 101 -19.15 -4.84 -1.44
N TYR A 102 -19.44 -3.54 -1.30
CA TYR A 102 -20.77 -3.02 -1.64
C TYR A 102 -21.05 -3.14 -3.12
N HIS A 103 -20.02 -2.99 -3.97
CA HIS A 103 -20.18 -3.20 -5.40
C HIS A 103 -20.51 -4.66 -5.72
N CYS A 104 -19.87 -5.62 -5.08
CA CYS A 104 -20.07 -7.05 -5.33
C CYS A 104 -21.37 -7.60 -4.70
N SER A 105 -21.63 -7.30 -3.42
CA SER A 105 -22.75 -7.86 -2.66
C SER A 105 -24.06 -7.09 -2.82
N LYS A 106 -23.99 -5.80 -3.21
CA LYS A 106 -25.09 -4.82 -3.13
C LYS A 106 -25.74 -4.69 -1.75
N ASN A 107 -25.14 -5.27 -0.70
CA ASN A 107 -25.66 -5.30 0.65
C ASN A 107 -24.76 -4.46 1.56
N ILE A 108 -25.31 -3.33 2.04
CA ILE A 108 -24.55 -2.41 2.89
C ILE A 108 -24.19 -3.03 4.24
N PHE A 109 -25.05 -3.89 4.80
CA PHE A 109 -24.79 -4.52 6.09
C PHE A 109 -23.60 -5.48 5.99
N ILE A 110 -23.60 -6.38 5.00
CA ILE A 110 -22.50 -7.31 4.77
C ILE A 110 -21.20 -6.53 4.51
N SER A 111 -21.24 -5.56 3.61
CA SER A 111 -20.06 -4.80 3.22
C SER A 111 -19.47 -3.98 4.37
N PHE A 112 -20.33 -3.37 5.19
CA PHE A 112 -19.91 -2.59 6.35
C PHE A 112 -19.37 -3.49 7.46
N SER A 113 -20.07 -4.57 7.82
CA SER A 113 -19.62 -5.50 8.85
C SER A 113 -18.28 -6.14 8.48
N THR A 114 -18.07 -6.52 7.21
CA THR A 114 -16.79 -7.06 6.75
C THR A 114 -15.68 -6.01 6.72
N SER A 115 -15.98 -4.77 6.30
CA SER A 115 -15.01 -3.67 6.32
C SER A 115 -14.60 -3.29 7.76
N LEU A 116 -15.56 -3.28 8.69
CA LEU A 116 -15.29 -3.04 10.11
C LEU A 116 -14.47 -4.18 10.70
N PHE A 117 -14.80 -5.44 10.38
CA PHE A 117 -14.00 -6.60 10.78
C PHE A 117 -12.57 -6.52 10.26
N PHE A 118 -12.39 -6.19 8.97
CA PHE A 118 -11.07 -5.94 8.38
C PHE A 118 -10.33 -4.82 9.11
N LEU A 119 -11.00 -3.73 9.45
CA LEU A 119 -10.39 -2.61 10.15
C LEU A 119 -9.88 -3.02 11.54
N THR A 120 -10.65 -3.80 12.30
CA THR A 120 -10.36 -4.14 13.70
C THR A 120 -9.62 -5.46 13.87
N ALA A 121 -9.28 -6.15 12.78
CA ALA A 121 -8.74 -7.50 12.84
C ALA A 121 -7.35 -7.51 13.53
N PRO A 122 -7.12 -8.34 14.57
CA PRO A 122 -5.86 -8.30 15.34
C PRO A 122 -4.60 -8.57 14.51
N PHE A 123 -4.70 -9.36 13.44
CA PHE A 123 -3.59 -9.67 12.54
C PHE A 123 -3.12 -8.46 11.72
N HIS A 124 -3.88 -7.37 11.66
CA HIS A 124 -3.41 -6.11 11.08
C HIS A 124 -2.63 -5.22 12.05
N THR A 125 -2.59 -5.57 13.35
CA THR A 125 -1.95 -4.72 14.36
C THR A 125 -0.51 -4.40 13.99
N GLU A 126 0.29 -5.40 13.62
CA GLU A 126 1.68 -5.19 13.19
C GLU A 126 1.77 -4.24 12.00
N ALA A 127 0.95 -4.46 10.96
CA ALA A 127 0.95 -3.63 9.75
C ALA A 127 0.59 -2.16 10.04
N VAL A 128 -0.25 -1.89 11.05
CA VAL A 128 -0.71 -0.55 11.40
C VAL A 128 0.24 0.13 12.40
N THR A 129 0.64 -0.58 13.46
CA THR A 129 1.39 0.03 14.57
C THR A 129 2.88 0.06 14.32
N PHE A 130 3.46 -0.85 13.53
CA PHE A 130 4.88 -0.79 13.18
C PHE A 130 5.08 0.17 11.99
N ILE A 131 5.83 1.26 12.19
CA ILE A 131 6.01 2.30 11.17
C ILE A 131 6.64 1.72 9.89
N SER A 132 7.64 0.86 10.03
CA SER A 132 8.30 0.21 8.87
C SER A 132 7.41 -0.76 8.10
N ALA A 133 6.36 -1.31 8.73
CA ALA A 133 5.36 -2.14 8.03
C ALA A 133 4.46 -1.35 7.06
N ARG A 134 4.66 -0.03 6.94
CA ARG A 134 3.96 0.84 5.98
C ARG A 134 3.96 0.35 4.54
N ALA A 135 4.98 -0.42 4.13
CA ALA A 135 4.99 -1.09 2.84
C ALA A 135 3.68 -1.84 2.56
N ASP A 136 3.15 -2.55 3.56
CA ASP A 136 1.90 -3.33 3.48
C ASP A 136 0.68 -2.44 3.34
N LEU A 137 0.63 -1.33 4.06
CA LEU A 137 -0.48 -0.38 4.01
C LEU A 137 -0.56 0.34 2.65
N LEU A 138 0.58 0.79 2.13
CA LEU A 138 0.67 1.40 0.80
C LEU A 138 0.35 0.39 -0.29
N PHE A 139 0.91 -0.81 -0.20
CA PHE A 139 0.61 -1.92 -1.09
C PHE A 139 -0.90 -2.18 -1.15
N ALA A 140 -1.55 -2.35 0.00
CA ALA A 140 -2.99 -2.57 0.08
C ALA A 140 -3.77 -1.39 -0.50
N PHE A 141 -3.38 -0.14 -0.19
CA PHE A 141 -4.03 1.06 -0.72
C PHE A 141 -4.03 1.11 -2.24
N PHE A 142 -2.86 0.98 -2.85
CA PHE A 142 -2.70 1.01 -4.30
C PHE A 142 -3.39 -0.19 -4.96
N LEU A 143 -3.27 -1.40 -4.38
CA LEU A 143 -3.89 -2.60 -4.95
C LEU A 143 -5.43 -2.54 -4.87
N LEU A 144 -6.00 -2.10 -3.74
CA LEU A 144 -7.44 -1.95 -3.59
C LEU A 144 -8.01 -0.87 -4.53
N PHE A 145 -7.32 0.27 -4.69
CA PHE A 145 -7.73 1.26 -5.70
C PHE A 145 -7.65 0.70 -7.11
N SER A 146 -6.57 -0.03 -7.42
CA SER A 146 -6.42 -0.70 -8.72
C SER A 146 -7.59 -1.63 -8.99
N PHE A 147 -7.98 -2.43 -7.99
CA PHE A 147 -9.12 -3.34 -8.09
C PHE A 147 -10.44 -2.60 -8.24
N TYR A 148 -10.68 -1.55 -7.45
CA TYR A 148 -11.86 -0.72 -7.57
C TYR A 148 -12.02 -0.14 -8.98
N PHE A 149 -10.95 0.41 -9.57
CA PHE A 149 -11.00 0.93 -10.93
C PHE A 149 -11.12 -0.17 -11.99
N TYR A 150 -10.57 -1.37 -11.75
CA TYR A 150 -10.76 -2.53 -12.61
C TYR A 150 -12.24 -2.93 -12.69
N ILE A 151 -12.91 -3.04 -11.54
CA ILE A 151 -14.34 -3.35 -11.42
C ILE A 151 -15.19 -2.29 -12.15
N LYS A 152 -14.74 -1.03 -12.14
CA LYS A 152 -15.39 0.09 -12.84
C LYS A 152 -15.03 0.18 -14.33
N GLU A 153 -14.28 -0.79 -14.85
CA GLU A 153 -13.79 -0.82 -16.25
C GLU A 153 -12.92 0.39 -16.63
N LYS A 154 -12.35 1.08 -15.62
CA LYS A 154 -11.43 2.21 -15.78
C LYS A 154 -9.98 1.73 -15.77
N TYR A 155 -9.63 0.94 -16.77
CA TYR A 155 -8.36 0.19 -16.82
C TYR A 155 -7.10 1.05 -16.76
N PHE A 156 -7.10 2.27 -17.31
CA PHE A 156 -5.96 3.17 -17.22
C PHE A 156 -5.62 3.50 -15.76
N PHE A 157 -6.63 3.88 -14.97
CA PHE A 157 -6.44 4.15 -13.55
C PHE A 157 -6.08 2.86 -12.79
N SER A 158 -6.72 1.74 -13.11
CA SER A 158 -6.35 0.45 -12.52
C SER A 158 -4.86 0.14 -12.74
N PHE A 159 -4.37 0.30 -13.96
CA PHE A 159 -2.95 0.10 -14.29
C PHE A 159 -2.04 1.07 -13.54
N LEU A 160 -2.40 2.35 -13.48
CA LEU A 160 -1.65 3.37 -12.75
C LEU A 160 -1.51 3.03 -11.25
N PHE A 161 -2.61 2.67 -10.61
CA PHE A 161 -2.60 2.26 -9.20
C PHE A 161 -1.87 0.92 -9.01
N PHE A 162 -1.97 -0.02 -9.96
CA PHE A 162 -1.20 -1.27 -9.90
C PHE A 162 0.32 -1.03 -9.93
N SER A 163 0.80 -0.09 -10.75
CA SER A 163 2.21 0.35 -10.72
C SER A 163 2.60 0.87 -9.34
N GLY A 164 1.71 1.63 -8.69
CA GLY A 164 1.93 2.09 -7.32
C GLY A 164 2.02 0.93 -6.30
N ALA A 165 1.22 -0.12 -6.50
CA ALA A 165 1.27 -1.31 -5.63
C ALA A 165 2.63 -2.02 -5.77
N LEU A 166 3.10 -2.21 -7.02
CA LEU A 166 4.42 -2.80 -7.31
C LEU A 166 5.56 -1.98 -6.68
N PHE A 167 5.51 -0.65 -6.80
CA PHE A 167 6.51 0.25 -6.20
C PHE A 167 6.41 0.40 -4.69
N SER A 168 5.38 -0.18 -4.06
CA SER A 168 5.22 -0.23 -2.61
C SER A 168 5.70 -1.57 -2.04
N LYS A 169 5.32 -2.69 -2.67
CA LYS A 169 5.71 -4.04 -2.26
C LYS A 169 5.60 -5.03 -3.43
N GLU A 170 6.63 -5.85 -3.60
CA GLU A 170 6.76 -6.86 -4.66
C GLU A 170 5.66 -7.94 -4.62
N VAL A 171 5.01 -8.13 -3.47
CA VAL A 171 3.84 -9.01 -3.30
C VAL A 171 2.70 -8.65 -4.28
N ALA A 172 2.65 -7.42 -4.78
CA ALA A 172 1.70 -7.00 -5.80
C ALA A 172 1.72 -7.82 -7.09
N LEU A 173 2.79 -8.56 -7.38
CA LEU A 173 2.84 -9.49 -8.52
C LEU A 173 1.70 -10.53 -8.53
N ILE A 174 1.05 -10.78 -7.39
CA ILE A 174 -0.12 -11.68 -7.32
C ILE A 174 -1.40 -11.08 -7.92
N PHE A 175 -1.46 -9.75 -8.10
CA PHE A 175 -2.69 -9.05 -8.47
C PHE A 175 -3.35 -9.52 -9.79
N PRO A 176 -2.62 -9.80 -10.89
CA PRO A 176 -3.24 -10.30 -12.12
C PRO A 176 -3.99 -11.63 -11.90
N PHE A 177 -3.53 -12.48 -10.99
CA PHE A 177 -4.23 -13.72 -10.62
C PHE A 177 -5.52 -13.43 -9.85
N LEU A 178 -5.52 -12.43 -8.96
CA LEU A 178 -6.73 -11.97 -8.29
C LEU A 178 -7.77 -11.42 -9.27
N LEU A 179 -7.33 -10.72 -10.33
CA LEU A 179 -8.23 -10.23 -11.39
C LEU A 179 -8.86 -11.39 -12.17
N ILE A 180 -8.09 -12.42 -12.51
CA ILE A 180 -8.60 -13.64 -13.15
C ILE A 180 -9.63 -14.32 -12.26
N PHE A 181 -9.35 -14.46 -10.96
CA PHE A 181 -10.26 -15.07 -10.00
C PHE A 181 -11.57 -14.27 -9.88
N TYR A 182 -11.47 -12.95 -9.77
CA TYR A 182 -12.65 -12.07 -9.76
C TYR A 182 -13.49 -12.23 -11.03
N ASP A 183 -12.84 -12.24 -12.20
CA ASP A 183 -13.54 -12.41 -13.46
C ASP A 183 -14.23 -13.78 -13.51
N LEU A 184 -13.56 -14.88 -13.16
CA LEU A 184 -14.17 -16.21 -13.11
C LEU A 184 -15.43 -16.28 -12.22
N CYS A 185 -15.40 -15.63 -11.05
CA CYS A 185 -16.49 -15.68 -10.09
C CYS A 185 -17.65 -14.73 -10.44
N PHE A 186 -17.36 -13.55 -10.99
CA PHE A 186 -18.34 -12.46 -11.11
C PHE A 186 -18.59 -12.00 -12.56
N GLN A 187 -17.73 -12.32 -13.52
CA GLN A 187 -17.85 -11.94 -14.92
C GLN A 187 -17.73 -13.15 -15.87
N LYS A 188 -18.82 -13.54 -16.51
CA LYS A 188 -18.89 -14.76 -17.34
C LYS A 188 -18.01 -14.76 -18.61
N GLU A 189 -17.30 -13.68 -18.95
CA GLU A 189 -16.48 -13.60 -20.16
C GLU A 189 -15.00 -13.19 -19.89
N LEU A 190 -14.16 -14.18 -19.55
CA LEU A 190 -12.69 -14.02 -19.47
C LEU A 190 -12.07 -13.54 -20.78
N VAL A 191 -12.64 -13.96 -21.91
CA VAL A 191 -12.02 -13.90 -23.23
C VAL A 191 -11.98 -12.49 -23.83
N LYS A 192 -12.82 -11.54 -23.35
CA LYS A 192 -12.81 -10.15 -23.83
C LYS A 192 -11.69 -9.30 -23.23
N LYS A 193 -10.95 -9.78 -22.21
CA LYS A 193 -9.96 -8.97 -21.49
C LYS A 193 -8.52 -9.34 -21.82
N LYS A 194 -8.13 -9.23 -23.10
CA LYS A 194 -6.70 -9.18 -23.52
C LYS A 194 -5.87 -8.18 -22.69
N ARG A 195 -6.53 -7.20 -22.05
CA ARG A 195 -5.94 -6.22 -21.14
C ARG A 195 -5.34 -6.84 -19.88
N ILE A 196 -5.76 -8.03 -19.44
CA ILE A 196 -5.17 -8.71 -18.27
C ILE A 196 -3.69 -9.04 -18.51
N TYR A 197 -3.31 -9.34 -19.76
CA TYR A 197 -1.92 -9.57 -20.14
C TYR A 197 -1.03 -8.33 -19.93
N LEU A 198 -1.61 -7.13 -19.96
CA LEU A 198 -0.86 -5.90 -19.65
C LEU A 198 -0.45 -5.84 -18.17
N PHE A 199 -1.28 -6.36 -17.26
CA PHE A 199 -0.93 -6.43 -15.84
C PHE A 199 0.18 -7.45 -15.60
N PHE A 200 0.14 -8.61 -16.28
CA PHE A 200 1.25 -9.57 -16.27
C PHE A 200 2.53 -8.98 -16.85
N LEU A 201 2.44 -8.30 -17.99
CA LEU A 201 3.59 -7.65 -18.63
C LEU A 201 4.22 -6.61 -17.69
N LEU A 202 3.40 -5.77 -17.06
CA LEU A 202 3.89 -4.76 -16.12
C LEU A 202 4.57 -5.41 -14.90
N GLY A 203 3.98 -6.49 -14.36
CA GLY A 203 4.60 -7.27 -13.29
C GLY A 203 5.94 -7.87 -13.71
N ALA A 204 6.04 -8.44 -14.92
CA ALA A 204 7.28 -8.99 -15.46
C ALA A 204 8.35 -7.90 -15.68
N VAL A 205 7.96 -6.73 -16.20
CA VAL A 205 8.86 -5.58 -16.36
C VAL A 205 9.39 -5.12 -15.00
N TYR A 206 8.51 -4.94 -14.01
CA TYR A 206 8.90 -4.59 -12.64
C TYR A 206 9.88 -5.62 -12.06
N TYR A 207 9.54 -6.91 -12.14
CA TYR A 207 10.38 -8.00 -11.64
C TYR A 207 11.77 -8.01 -12.30
N SER A 208 11.83 -7.81 -13.62
CA SER A 208 13.10 -7.74 -14.35
C SER A 208 13.97 -6.55 -13.96
N PHE A 209 13.36 -5.47 -13.47
CA PHE A 209 14.06 -4.30 -12.97
C PHE A 209 14.52 -4.49 -11.53
N SER A 210 13.65 -5.02 -10.65
CA SER A 210 13.96 -5.26 -9.23
C SER A 210 15.00 -6.36 -9.03
N CYS A 211 15.00 -7.39 -9.87
CA CYS A 211 15.97 -8.51 -9.78
C CYS A 211 17.32 -8.22 -10.42
N ARG A 212 17.61 -6.98 -10.90
CA ARG A 212 18.97 -6.65 -11.33
C ARG A 212 19.83 -6.51 -10.07
N PRO A 213 20.78 -7.42 -9.83
CA PRO A 213 21.63 -7.30 -8.66
C PRO A 213 22.44 -6.01 -8.77
N SER A 214 22.38 -5.15 -7.76
CA SER A 214 23.29 -4.01 -7.62
C SER A 214 24.71 -4.48 -7.27
N TYR A 215 25.32 -5.30 -8.12
CA TYR A 215 26.76 -5.52 -8.07
C TYR A 215 27.47 -4.21 -8.44
N GLY A 216 28.00 -3.52 -7.43
CA GLY A 216 28.97 -2.43 -7.63
C GLY A 216 28.48 -0.99 -7.41
N LYS A 217 27.23 -0.75 -7.00
CA LYS A 217 26.86 0.59 -6.49
C LYS A 217 27.33 0.67 -5.03
N LYS A 218 28.41 1.42 -4.79
CA LYS A 218 28.93 1.71 -3.45
C LYS A 218 27.74 2.07 -2.53
N ALA A 219 27.56 1.27 -1.48
CA ALA A 219 26.70 1.63 -0.37
C ALA A 219 27.30 2.90 0.25
N TYR A 220 26.72 4.05 -0.09
CA TYR A 220 27.03 5.28 0.62
C TYR A 220 26.25 5.21 1.93
N ILE A 221 26.89 4.59 2.92
CA ILE A 221 26.62 4.76 4.35
C ILE A 221 27.05 6.18 4.72
#